data_AF-A0A6C0LQE6-F1
#
_entry.id   AF-A0A6C0LQE6-F1
#
_cell.length_a   1.000
_cell.length_b   1.000
_cell.length_c   1.000
_cell.angle_alpha   90.00
_cell.angle_beta   90.00
_cell.angle_gamma   90.00
#
_symmetry.space_group_name_H-M   'P 1'
#
loop_
_entity.id
_entity.type
_entity.pdbx_description
1 polymer ?
#
loop_
_entity_poly.entity_id
_entity_poly.type
_entity_poly.pdbx_seq_one_letter_code
_entity_poly.pdbx_strand_id
1 'polypeptide(L)'
;MSADVKSTFWETTVVPLLKQVILPVGGETIRLLPDSVVLGTAILALVSLSQPFGVLLMTMVETMIIQRLAAGFIGGITPILGGAGQNQMICQPGFVFGNSQRISLLETIGKESMFPSPVIFFMATILSYMMACVQEFSREITTLGSDLQGRTIAASVLSIGLLIGILAFRYSYQCEGFGTLFVSMLFGALLGYALVQQNKSIFGRSAVNILNLPMITAASQSAPMYVCAPS
;
A
#
# COMPACT_ATOMS: atom_id res chain seq x y z
N MET A 1 27.22 2.83 40.17
CA MET A 1 27.22 4.23 39.68
C MET A 1 27.04 4.38 38.16
N SER A 2 27.14 3.32 37.34
CA SER A 2 26.92 3.38 35.87
C SER A 2 25.48 3.06 35.40
N ALA A 3 24.64 2.49 36.28
CA ALA A 3 23.26 2.12 35.94
C ALA A 3 22.28 3.31 35.94
N ASP A 4 22.46 4.26 36.86
CA ASP A 4 21.57 5.44 37.00
C ASP A 4 21.65 6.42 35.82
N VAL A 5 22.82 6.57 35.21
CA VAL A 5 22.99 7.49 34.06
C VAL A 5 22.21 7.00 32.83
N LYS A 6 22.11 5.68 32.64
CA LYS A 6 21.32 5.09 31.54
C LYS A 6 19.82 5.29 31.75
N SER A 7 19.29 5.02 32.95
CA SER A 7 17.84 5.21 33.21
C SER A 7 17.45 6.68 33.08
N THR A 8 18.28 7.60 33.57
CA THR A 8 17.99 9.04 33.53
C THR A 8 18.03 9.58 32.09
N PHE A 9 18.98 9.15 31.24
CA PHE A 9 19.04 9.54 29.82
C PHE A 9 17.83 9.00 29.03
N TRP A 10 17.43 7.75 29.30
CA TRP A 10 16.25 7.14 28.68
C TRP A 10 14.97 7.92 29.02
N GLU A 11 14.77 8.28 30.29
CA GLU A 11 13.58 9.01 30.73
C GLU A 11 13.56 10.49 30.34
N THR A 12 14.70 11.17 30.32
CA THR A 12 14.75 12.63 30.12
C THR A 12 15.00 13.05 28.67
N THR A 13 15.59 12.19 27.84
CA THR A 13 15.92 12.53 26.45
C THR A 13 15.18 11.64 25.46
N VAL A 14 15.21 10.31 25.64
CA VAL A 14 14.66 9.38 24.65
C VAL A 14 13.13 9.32 24.70
N VAL A 15 12.54 9.19 25.89
CA VAL A 15 11.08 9.17 26.07
C VAL A 15 10.38 10.45 25.58
N PRO A 16 10.85 11.67 25.89
CA PRO A 16 10.20 12.88 25.39
C PRO A 16 10.41 13.05 23.88
N LEU A 17 11.57 12.71 23.33
CA LEU A 17 11.80 12.78 21.89
C LEU A 17 10.91 11.78 21.12
N LEU A 18 10.73 10.58 21.68
CA LEU A 18 9.81 9.58 21.14
C LEU A 18 8.35 10.05 21.20
N LYS A 19 7.90 10.61 22.33
CA LYS A 19 6.51 11.03 22.56
C LYS A 19 6.14 12.34 21.87
N GLN A 20 7.06 13.31 21.81
CA GLN A 20 6.78 14.66 21.33
C GLN A 20 7.13 14.87 19.86
N VAL A 21 8.05 14.07 19.30
CA VAL A 21 8.51 14.24 17.91
C VAL A 21 8.17 13.02 17.08
N ILE A 22 8.65 11.83 17.47
CA ILE A 22 8.54 10.64 16.62
C ILE A 22 7.10 10.15 16.48
N LEU A 23 6.35 10.06 17.58
CA LEU A 23 4.95 9.64 17.58
C LEU A 23 4.04 10.57 16.75
N PRO A 24 4.05 11.90 16.92
CA PRO A 24 3.19 12.77 16.11
C PRO A 24 3.62 12.84 14.64
N VAL A 25 4.92 12.89 14.34
CA VAL A 25 5.42 12.90 12.96
C VAL A 25 5.13 11.57 12.25
N GLY A 26 5.31 10.45 12.95
CA GLY A 26 4.99 9.12 12.44
C GLY A 26 3.48 8.95 12.20
N GLY A 27 2.65 9.44 13.11
CA GLY A 27 1.19 9.42 12.95
C GLY A 27 0.72 10.21 11.74
N GLU A 28 1.26 11.41 11.54
CA GLU A 28 0.99 12.24 10.36
C GLU A 28 1.49 11.57 9.06
N THR A 29 2.67 10.94 9.10
CA THR A 29 3.22 10.22 7.95
C THR A 29 2.32 9.05 7.54
N ILE A 30 1.89 8.22 8.50
CA ILE A 30 0.97 7.09 8.25
C ILE A 30 -0.38 7.58 7.72
N ARG A 31 -0.84 8.75 8.17
CA ARG A 31 -2.08 9.37 7.70
C ARG A 31 -2.00 9.83 6.24
N LEU A 32 -0.87 10.41 5.84
CA LEU A 32 -0.62 10.93 4.49
C LEU A 32 -0.19 9.85 3.48
N LEU A 33 0.19 8.68 3.98
CA LEU A 33 0.81 7.63 3.17
C LEU A 33 -0.03 7.20 1.95
N PRO A 34 -1.34 6.92 2.04
CA PRO A 34 -2.12 6.47 0.89
C PRO A 34 -2.15 7.50 -0.26
N ASP A 35 -2.40 8.77 0.06
CA ASP A 35 -2.43 9.85 -0.93
C ASP A 35 -1.03 10.12 -1.50
N SER A 36 0.01 10.03 -0.66
CA SER A 36 1.41 10.19 -1.08
C SER A 36 1.86 9.08 -2.03
N VAL A 37 1.40 7.85 -1.81
CA VAL A 37 1.68 6.71 -2.73
C VAL A 37 1.03 6.95 -4.08
N VAL A 38 -0.22 7.41 -4.12
CA VAL A 38 -0.93 7.72 -5.38
C VAL A 38 -0.23 8.85 -6.14
N LEU A 39 0.07 9.96 -5.45
CA LEU A 39 0.77 11.08 -6.06
C LEU A 39 2.17 10.69 -6.55
N GLY A 40 2.92 9.96 -5.72
CA GLY A 40 4.27 9.50 -6.05
C GLY A 40 4.28 8.57 -7.25
N THR A 41 3.33 7.63 -7.33
CA THR A 41 3.19 6.74 -8.49
C THR A 41 2.70 7.47 -9.73
N ALA A 42 1.84 8.49 -9.60
CA ALA A 42 1.43 9.33 -10.73
C ALA A 42 2.62 10.10 -11.31
N ILE A 43 3.45 10.71 -10.44
CA ILE A 43 4.67 11.42 -10.87
C ILE A 43 5.63 10.42 -11.53
N LEU A 44 5.86 9.26 -10.93
CA LEU A 44 6.74 8.23 -11.51
C LEU A 44 6.21 7.72 -12.85
N ALA A 45 4.90 7.50 -13.00
CA ALA A 45 4.30 7.09 -14.26
C ALA A 45 4.49 8.15 -15.35
N LEU A 46 4.26 9.43 -15.03
CA LEU A 46 4.41 10.53 -15.97
C LEU A 46 5.86 10.78 -16.37
N VAL A 47 6.79 10.73 -15.41
CA VAL A 47 8.22 11.01 -15.65
C VAL A 47 8.91 9.83 -16.34
N SER A 48 8.60 8.60 -15.93
CA SER A 48 9.22 7.42 -16.54
C SER A 48 8.61 7.02 -17.87
N LEU A 49 7.40 7.52 -18.19
CA LEU A 49 6.54 7.07 -19.30
C LEU A 49 6.46 5.53 -19.40
N SER A 50 6.63 4.83 -18.29
CA SER A 50 6.67 3.37 -18.29
C SER A 50 5.26 2.80 -18.15
N GLN A 51 4.95 1.83 -19.02
CA GLN A 51 3.69 1.11 -19.01
C GLN A 51 3.33 0.51 -17.63
N PRO A 52 4.24 -0.14 -16.86
CA PRO A 52 3.86 -0.77 -15.59
C PRO A 52 3.46 0.24 -14.50
N PHE A 53 4.11 1.41 -14.42
CA PHE A 53 3.69 2.44 -13.48
C PHE A 53 2.37 3.11 -13.89
N GLY A 54 2.11 3.25 -15.19
CA GLY A 54 0.81 3.72 -15.68
C GLY A 54 -0.34 2.76 -15.34
N VAL A 55 -0.14 1.46 -15.53
CA VAL A 55 -1.14 0.43 -15.19
C VAL A 55 -1.34 0.33 -13.68
N LEU A 56 -0.28 0.46 -12.89
CA LEU A 56 -0.37 0.56 -11.43
C LEU A 56 -1.22 1.78 -10.99
N LEU A 57 -1.02 2.95 -11.60
CA LEU A 57 -1.82 4.13 -11.30
C LEU A 57 -3.31 3.90 -11.63
N MET A 58 -3.60 3.30 -12.78
CA MET A 58 -4.98 2.91 -13.14
C MET A 58 -5.59 1.95 -12.11
N THR A 59 -4.79 0.99 -11.65
CA THR A 59 -5.19 0.04 -10.60
C THR A 59 -5.50 0.75 -9.29
N MET A 60 -4.73 1.78 -8.91
CA MET A 60 -5.01 2.60 -7.73
C MET A 60 -6.35 3.32 -7.85
N VAL A 61 -6.62 3.94 -9.01
CA VAL A 61 -7.90 4.61 -9.27
C VAL A 61 -9.07 3.61 -9.24
N GLU A 62 -8.91 2.45 -9.89
CA GLU A 62 -9.92 1.38 -9.88
C GLU A 62 -10.18 0.87 -8.46
N THR A 63 -9.13 0.71 -7.64
CA THR A 63 -9.24 0.34 -6.23
C THR A 63 -10.06 1.36 -5.45
N MET A 64 -9.83 2.67 -5.67
CA MET A 64 -10.62 3.72 -5.03
C MET A 64 -12.11 3.62 -5.41
N ILE A 65 -12.41 3.38 -6.69
CA ILE A 65 -13.79 3.22 -7.17
C ILE A 65 -14.44 1.97 -6.56
N ILE A 66 -13.75 0.82 -6.57
CA ILE A 66 -14.26 -0.43 -6.01
C ILE A 66 -14.48 -0.30 -4.50
N GLN A 67 -13.57 0.33 -3.78
CA GLN A 67 -13.71 0.59 -2.34
C GLN A 67 -14.98 1.41 -2.05
N ARG A 68 -15.28 2.39 -2.90
CA ARG A 68 -16.50 3.22 -2.79
C ARG A 68 -17.77 2.45 -3.10
N LEU A 69 -17.76 1.62 -4.15
CA LEU A 69 -18.89 0.75 -4.45
C LEU A 69 -19.13 -0.25 -3.32
N ALA A 70 -18.07 -0.89 -2.81
CA ALA A 70 -18.14 -1.81 -1.68
C ALA A 70 -18.68 -1.12 -0.42
N ALA A 71 -18.27 0.12 -0.15
CA ALA A 71 -18.81 0.93 0.93
C ALA A 71 -20.31 1.22 0.78
N GLY A 72 -20.77 1.52 -0.43
CA GLY A 72 -22.19 1.76 -0.72
C GLY A 72 -23.06 0.51 -0.53
N PHE A 73 -22.57 -0.65 -0.98
CA PHE A 73 -23.31 -1.91 -0.88
C PHE A 73 -23.25 -2.52 0.53
N ILE A 74 -22.07 -2.59 1.14
CA ILE A 74 -21.87 -3.33 2.39
C ILE A 74 -22.15 -2.45 3.62
N GLY A 75 -21.83 -1.16 3.54
CA GLY A 75 -22.13 -0.20 4.62
C GLY A 75 -23.64 -0.06 4.91
N GLY A 76 -24.50 -0.36 3.93
CA GLY A 76 -25.96 -0.40 4.12
C GLY A 76 -26.47 -1.66 4.83
N ILE A 77 -25.66 -2.74 4.89
CA ILE A 77 -26.09 -4.06 5.37
C ILE A 77 -25.53 -4.36 6.78
N THR A 78 -24.38 -3.79 7.15
CA THR A 78 -23.70 -4.10 8.41
C THR A 78 -23.45 -2.88 9.30
N PRO A 79 -24.46 -2.38 10.05
CA PRO A 79 -24.25 -1.36 11.08
C PRO A 79 -23.40 -1.86 12.26
N ILE A 80 -23.25 -3.19 12.42
CA ILE A 80 -22.59 -3.84 13.56
C ILE A 80 -21.05 -3.80 13.47
N LEU A 81 -20.46 -3.70 12.25
CA LEU A 81 -19.01 -3.55 12.08
C LEU A 81 -18.54 -2.08 12.05
N GLY A 82 -19.45 -1.10 12.01
CA GLY A 82 -19.13 0.33 11.90
C GLY A 82 -18.79 1.03 13.23
N GLY A 83 -18.47 0.32 14.30
CA GLY A 83 -18.33 0.91 15.63
C GLY A 83 -16.92 0.84 16.22
N ALA A 84 -16.18 1.96 16.18
CA ALA A 84 -15.61 2.68 17.34
C ALA A 84 -14.69 3.82 16.85
N GLY A 85 -14.89 5.05 17.37
CA GLY A 85 -13.97 6.19 17.20
C GLY A 85 -14.40 7.30 16.24
N GLN A 86 -15.59 7.88 16.41
CA GLN A 86 -16.03 9.03 15.62
C GLN A 86 -15.13 10.26 15.87
N ASN A 87 -14.72 10.93 14.79
CA ASN A 87 -14.25 12.32 14.78
C ASN A 87 -12.86 12.64 15.36
N GLN A 88 -11.92 11.69 15.40
CA GLN A 88 -10.53 12.05 15.65
C GLN A 88 -9.82 12.40 14.33
N MET A 89 -9.26 13.61 14.22
CA MET A 89 -8.48 14.06 13.04
C MET A 89 -7.29 13.14 12.69
N ILE A 90 -6.85 12.32 13.65
CA ILE A 90 -5.77 11.34 13.48
C ILE A 90 -6.23 10.14 12.62
N CYS A 91 -7.54 9.85 12.63
CA CYS A 91 -8.13 8.66 12.01
C CYS A 91 -8.61 8.85 10.57
N GLN A 92 -8.57 10.06 10.03
CA GLN A 92 -9.00 10.36 8.66
C GLN A 92 -7.78 10.62 7.77
N PRO A 93 -7.65 9.99 6.60
CA PRO A 93 -6.49 10.18 5.71
C PRO A 93 -6.48 11.57 5.05
N GLY A 94 -5.30 11.98 4.56
CA GLY A 94 -5.15 13.17 3.71
C GLY A 94 -4.59 14.42 4.39
N PHE A 95 -4.38 15.45 3.56
CA PHE A 95 -3.78 16.72 3.98
C PHE A 95 -4.80 17.58 4.72
N VAL A 96 -4.51 17.89 5.98
CA VAL A 96 -5.32 18.79 6.80
C VAL A 96 -4.72 20.19 6.74
N PHE A 97 -5.49 21.16 6.24
CA PHE A 97 -5.11 22.56 6.27
C PHE A 97 -5.57 23.21 7.58
N GLY A 98 -4.90 24.30 8.00
CA GLY A 98 -5.19 25.03 9.24
C GLY A 98 -6.63 25.57 9.37
N ASN A 99 -7.42 25.53 8.29
CA ASN A 99 -8.83 25.91 8.25
C ASN A 99 -9.80 24.71 8.36
N SER A 100 -9.33 23.54 8.82
CA SER A 100 -10.10 22.28 8.89
C SER A 100 -10.65 21.76 7.55
N GLN A 101 -10.25 22.37 6.42
CA GLN A 101 -10.47 21.82 5.08
C GLN A 101 -9.44 20.72 4.78
N ARG A 102 -9.87 19.72 4.02
CA ARG A 102 -9.08 18.52 3.75
C ARG A 102 -9.10 18.19 2.27
N ILE A 103 -7.95 17.81 1.76
CA ILE A 103 -7.81 17.26 0.42
C ILE A 103 -7.27 15.85 0.60
N SER A 104 -8.17 14.87 0.47
CA SER A 104 -7.78 13.47 0.30
C SER A 104 -8.30 12.99 -1.04
N LEU A 105 -7.43 12.44 -1.88
CA LEU A 105 -7.83 11.83 -3.14
C LEU A 105 -8.75 10.65 -2.89
N LEU A 106 -8.52 9.96 -1.77
CA LEU A 106 -9.35 8.86 -1.32
C LEU A 106 -10.78 9.33 -0.95
N GLU A 107 -10.95 10.51 -0.33
CA GLU A 107 -12.26 11.06 0.10
C GLU A 107 -12.98 11.94 -0.93
N THR A 108 -12.27 12.52 -1.89
CA THR A 108 -12.85 13.42 -2.91
C THR A 108 -13.88 12.73 -3.81
N ILE A 109 -13.88 11.38 -3.86
CA ILE A 109 -14.72 10.56 -4.74
C ILE A 109 -15.97 9.98 -4.01
N GLY A 110 -16.35 10.46 -2.81
CA GLY A 110 -17.68 10.15 -2.24
C GLY A 110 -17.81 10.19 -0.72
N LYS A 111 -19.03 9.90 -0.22
CA LYS A 111 -19.41 9.99 1.21
C LYS A 111 -18.60 9.02 2.08
N GLU A 112 -18.19 9.48 3.27
CA GLU A 112 -17.46 8.71 4.28
C GLU A 112 -18.24 7.43 4.65
N SER A 113 -17.61 6.26 4.49
CA SER A 113 -18.11 4.97 5.00
C SER A 113 -17.05 4.35 5.89
N MET A 114 -17.51 3.74 6.99
CA MET A 114 -16.68 3.09 8.01
C MET A 114 -16.31 1.66 7.64
N PHE A 115 -16.95 1.08 6.63
CA PHE A 115 -16.70 -0.27 6.20
C PHE A 115 -16.82 -0.39 4.66
N PRO A 116 -15.85 -0.98 3.96
CA PRO A 116 -14.52 -1.39 4.45
C PRO A 116 -13.63 -0.18 4.80
N SER A 117 -12.63 -0.40 5.67
CA SER A 117 -11.63 0.60 6.05
C SER A 117 -10.91 1.13 4.80
N PRO A 118 -11.06 2.41 4.43
CA PRO A 118 -10.50 2.93 3.18
C PRO A 118 -8.99 2.76 3.10
N VAL A 119 -8.29 3.09 4.19
CA VAL A 119 -6.82 3.09 4.23
C VAL A 119 -6.28 1.66 4.21
N ILE A 120 -6.83 0.77 5.02
CA ILE A 120 -6.35 -0.62 5.07
C ILE A 120 -6.69 -1.35 3.79
N PHE A 121 -7.91 -1.19 3.26
CA PHE A 121 -8.31 -1.80 2.00
C PHE A 121 -7.39 -1.35 0.86
N PHE A 122 -7.17 -0.04 0.72
CA PHE A 122 -6.31 0.51 -0.32
C PHE A 122 -4.87 0.00 -0.18
N MET A 123 -4.27 0.13 1.01
CA MET A 123 -2.88 -0.29 1.23
C MET A 123 -2.69 -1.80 1.07
N ALA A 124 -3.63 -2.62 1.55
CA ALA A 124 -3.60 -4.06 1.35
C ALA A 124 -3.70 -4.43 -0.13
N THR A 125 -4.56 -3.73 -0.89
CA THR A 125 -4.70 -3.94 -2.34
C THR A 125 -3.42 -3.63 -3.08
N ILE A 126 -2.81 -2.45 -2.83
CA ILE A 126 -1.58 -2.05 -3.53
C ILE A 126 -0.40 -2.93 -3.16
N LEU A 127 -0.21 -3.25 -1.87
CA LEU A 127 0.89 -4.11 -1.45
C LEU A 127 0.71 -5.54 -1.97
N SER A 128 -0.52 -6.07 -1.98
CA SER A 128 -0.80 -7.38 -2.55
C SER A 128 -0.62 -7.39 -4.07
N TYR A 129 -1.03 -6.34 -4.77
CA TYR A 129 -0.80 -6.17 -6.21
C TYR A 129 0.70 -6.21 -6.53
N MET A 130 1.51 -5.43 -5.79
CA MET A 130 2.97 -5.41 -5.92
C MET A 130 3.59 -6.79 -5.67
N MET A 131 3.17 -7.48 -4.61
CA MET A 131 3.66 -8.82 -4.30
C MET A 131 3.30 -9.82 -5.39
N ALA A 132 2.06 -9.79 -5.89
CA ALA A 132 1.59 -10.66 -6.96
C ALA A 132 2.36 -10.38 -8.26
N CYS A 133 2.63 -9.12 -8.61
CA CYS A 133 3.51 -8.76 -9.71
C CYS A 133 4.90 -9.40 -9.57
N VAL A 134 5.52 -9.33 -8.39
CA VAL A 134 6.84 -9.96 -8.15
C VAL A 134 6.78 -11.49 -8.26
N GLN A 135 5.71 -12.11 -7.76
CA GLN A 135 5.51 -13.57 -7.84
C GLN A 135 5.38 -14.06 -9.28
N GLU A 136 4.73 -13.30 -10.15
CA GLU A 136 4.60 -13.59 -11.59
C GLU A 136 5.96 -13.66 -12.30
N PHE A 137 7.00 -13.01 -11.77
CA PHE A 137 8.37 -13.03 -12.31
C PHE A 137 9.36 -13.80 -11.43
N SER A 138 8.87 -14.67 -10.54
CA SER A 138 9.72 -15.44 -9.62
C SER A 138 10.79 -16.28 -10.34
N ARG A 139 10.45 -16.86 -11.50
CA ARG A 139 11.40 -17.63 -12.33
C ARG A 139 12.52 -16.74 -12.83
N GLU A 140 12.17 -15.59 -13.41
CA GLU A 140 13.14 -14.60 -13.89
C GLU A 140 14.04 -14.14 -12.75
N ILE A 141 13.46 -13.81 -11.58
CA ILE A 141 14.23 -13.39 -10.40
C ILE A 141 15.26 -14.44 -9.98
N THR A 142 14.88 -15.72 -9.94
CA THR A 142 15.81 -16.81 -9.60
C THR A 142 16.92 -17.00 -10.63
N THR A 143 16.67 -16.67 -11.90
CA THR A 143 17.67 -16.77 -12.98
C THR A 143 18.64 -15.58 -13.04
N LEU A 144 18.19 -14.37 -12.67
CA LEU A 144 19.04 -13.16 -12.70
C LEU A 144 20.06 -13.09 -11.54
N GLY A 145 19.89 -13.90 -10.49
CA GLY A 145 20.90 -14.09 -9.43
C GLY A 145 20.38 -13.94 -8.01
N SER A 146 21.16 -14.44 -7.04
CA SER A 146 20.78 -14.51 -5.62
C SER A 146 20.63 -13.14 -4.94
N ASP A 147 21.29 -12.09 -5.44
CA ASP A 147 21.16 -10.73 -4.89
C ASP A 147 19.75 -10.17 -5.10
N LEU A 148 19.18 -10.36 -6.31
CA LEU A 148 17.84 -9.89 -6.63
C LEU A 148 16.77 -10.66 -5.83
N GLN A 149 16.98 -11.95 -5.60
CA GLN A 149 16.14 -12.76 -4.73
C GLN A 149 16.18 -12.26 -3.27
N GLY A 150 17.36 -11.91 -2.75
CA GLY A 150 17.49 -11.33 -1.41
C GLY A 150 16.71 -10.02 -1.26
N ARG A 151 16.81 -9.12 -2.25
CA ARG A 151 16.09 -7.84 -2.27
C ARG A 151 14.58 -8.01 -2.32
N THR A 152 14.09 -8.95 -3.13
CA THR A 152 12.64 -9.21 -3.26
C THR A 152 12.06 -9.81 -1.98
N ILE A 153 12.78 -10.72 -1.30
CA ILE A 153 12.39 -11.23 0.02
C ILE A 153 12.36 -10.08 1.03
N ALA A 154 13.42 -9.27 1.12
CA ALA A 154 13.45 -8.13 2.04
C ALA A 154 12.29 -7.15 1.79
N ALA A 155 12.00 -6.82 0.53
CA ALA A 155 10.88 -5.97 0.15
C ALA A 155 9.53 -6.57 0.56
N SER A 156 9.35 -7.89 0.40
CA SER A 156 8.11 -8.58 0.80
C SER A 156 7.91 -8.53 2.32
N VAL A 157 8.96 -8.77 3.11
CA VAL A 157 8.91 -8.73 4.59
C VAL A 157 8.60 -7.32 5.07
N LEU A 158 9.27 -6.31 4.51
CA LEU A 158 9.02 -4.90 4.86
C LEU A 158 7.61 -4.45 4.47
N SER A 159 7.07 -4.93 3.36
CA SER A 159 5.71 -4.62 2.92
C SER A 159 4.67 -5.21 3.88
N ILE A 160 4.84 -6.47 4.31
CA ILE A 160 3.99 -7.09 5.33
C ILE A 160 4.13 -6.34 6.67
N GLY A 161 5.36 -6.01 7.07
CA GLY A 161 5.63 -5.24 8.29
C GLY A 161 4.97 -3.85 8.27
N LEU A 162 4.98 -3.16 7.12
CA LEU A 162 4.29 -1.89 6.92
C LEU A 162 2.78 -2.04 7.08
N LEU A 163 2.19 -3.07 6.48
CA LEU A 163 0.75 -3.34 6.59
C LEU A 163 0.33 -3.62 8.03
N ILE A 164 1.11 -4.43 8.75
CA ILE A 164 0.90 -4.70 10.19
C ILE A 164 1.06 -3.41 11.00
N GLY A 165 2.05 -2.57 10.68
CA GLY A 165 2.27 -1.28 11.34
C GLY A 165 1.08 -0.32 11.17
N ILE A 166 0.51 -0.22 9.97
CA ILE A 166 -0.68 0.60 9.71
C ILE A 166 -1.90 0.03 10.46
N LEU A 167 -2.07 -1.29 10.48
CA LEU A 167 -3.15 -1.95 11.22
C LEU A 167 -3.02 -1.69 12.73
N ALA A 168 -1.83 -1.88 13.30
CA ALA A 168 -1.54 -1.62 14.70
C ALA A 168 -1.76 -0.15 15.06
N PHE A 169 -1.37 0.78 14.19
CA PHE A 169 -1.64 2.20 14.35
C PHE A 169 -3.15 2.47 14.41
N ARG A 170 -3.92 2.05 13.39
CA ARG A 170 -5.38 2.31 13.36
C ARG A 170 -6.12 1.66 14.54
N TYR A 171 -5.69 0.47 14.97
CA TYR A 171 -6.26 -0.21 16.13
C TYR A 171 -5.91 0.49 17.45
N SER A 172 -4.66 0.94 17.63
CA SER A 172 -4.19 1.59 18.87
C SER A 172 -4.87 2.94 19.09
N TYR A 173 -5.11 3.69 18.02
CA TYR A 173 -5.86 4.95 18.06
C TYR A 173 -7.39 4.75 18.03
N GLN A 174 -7.88 3.50 18.11
CA GLN A 174 -9.31 3.16 18.12
C GLN A 174 -10.06 3.81 16.95
N CYS A 175 -9.42 3.88 15.77
CA CYS A 175 -10.05 4.45 14.59
C CYS A 175 -11.14 3.55 14.04
N GLU A 176 -10.92 2.23 14.12
CA GLU A 176 -11.79 1.18 13.58
C GLU A 176 -11.63 -0.10 14.42
N GLY A 177 -12.69 -0.91 14.49
CA GLY A 177 -12.64 -2.20 15.17
C GLY A 177 -11.72 -3.21 14.48
N PHE A 178 -11.11 -4.12 15.24
CA PHE A 178 -10.21 -5.15 14.72
C PHE A 178 -10.84 -5.99 13.59
N GLY A 179 -12.11 -6.38 13.75
CA GLY A 179 -12.83 -7.13 12.71
C GLY A 179 -12.93 -6.37 11.39
N THR A 180 -13.20 -5.06 11.44
CA THR A 180 -13.24 -4.18 10.26
C THR A 180 -11.88 -4.07 9.60
N LEU A 181 -10.81 -3.84 10.38
CA LEU A 181 -9.44 -3.78 9.87
C LEU A 181 -9.04 -5.10 9.19
N PHE A 182 -9.27 -6.23 9.86
CA PHE A 182 -8.88 -7.55 9.37
C PHE A 182 -9.63 -7.94 8.10
N VAL A 183 -10.95 -7.75 8.07
CA VAL A 183 -11.77 -8.07 6.90
C VAL A 183 -11.43 -7.15 5.72
N SER A 184 -11.20 -5.86 5.97
CA SER A 184 -10.78 -4.91 4.93
C SER A 184 -9.42 -5.28 4.33
N MET A 185 -8.49 -5.76 5.17
CA MET A 185 -7.19 -6.25 4.73
C MET A 185 -7.33 -7.49 3.83
N LEU A 186 -8.17 -8.46 4.22
CA LEU A 186 -8.42 -9.66 3.41
C LEU A 186 -9.04 -9.33 2.06
N PHE A 187 -10.09 -8.51 2.04
CA PHE A 187 -10.72 -8.09 0.78
C PHE A 187 -9.76 -7.30 -0.11
N GLY A 188 -8.97 -6.39 0.48
CA GLY A 188 -7.96 -5.65 -0.26
C GLY A 188 -6.91 -6.59 -0.86
N ALA A 189 -6.38 -7.54 -0.09
CA ALA A 189 -5.41 -8.50 -0.60
C ALA A 189 -5.97 -9.37 -1.75
N LEU A 190 -7.20 -9.87 -1.61
CA LEU A 190 -7.86 -10.63 -2.67
C LEU A 190 -8.07 -9.79 -3.93
N LEU A 191 -8.50 -8.54 -3.77
CA LEU A 191 -8.67 -7.61 -4.89
C LEU A 191 -7.32 -7.32 -5.57
N GLY A 192 -6.25 -7.09 -4.82
CA GLY A 192 -4.93 -6.80 -5.36
C GLY A 192 -4.43 -7.93 -6.26
N TYR A 193 -4.58 -9.18 -5.81
CA TYR A 193 -4.28 -10.35 -6.62
C TYR A 193 -5.16 -10.46 -7.87
N ALA A 194 -6.48 -10.22 -7.73
CA ALA A 194 -7.41 -10.27 -8.86
C ALA A 194 -7.09 -9.22 -9.93
N LEU A 195 -6.75 -8.00 -9.52
CA LEU A 195 -6.38 -6.91 -10.42
C LEU A 195 -5.10 -7.19 -11.19
N VAL A 196 -4.12 -7.91 -10.62
CA VAL A 196 -2.94 -8.37 -11.39
C VAL A 196 -3.37 -9.31 -12.52
N GLN A 197 -4.25 -10.27 -12.25
CA GLN A 197 -4.71 -11.19 -13.28
C GLN A 197 -5.55 -10.48 -14.36
N GLN A 198 -6.39 -9.52 -13.97
CA GLN A 198 -7.13 -8.65 -14.89
C GLN A 198 -6.17 -7.86 -15.79
N ASN A 199 -5.19 -7.15 -15.20
CA ASN A 199 -4.25 -6.33 -15.96
C ASN A 199 -3.35 -7.16 -16.87
N LYS A 200 -2.91 -8.34 -16.40
CA LYS A 200 -2.16 -9.29 -17.22
C LYS A 200 -2.97 -9.79 -18.40
N SER A 201 -4.28 -10.02 -18.23
CA SER A 201 -5.16 -10.46 -19.31
C SER A 201 -5.44 -9.36 -20.34
N ILE A 202 -5.54 -8.10 -19.91
CA ILE A 202 -5.89 -6.97 -20.79
C ILE A 202 -4.66 -6.40 -21.50
N PHE A 203 -3.58 -6.17 -20.76
CA PHE A 203 -2.40 -5.44 -21.23
C PHE A 203 -1.18 -6.34 -21.46
N GLY A 204 -1.29 -7.64 -21.16
CA GLY A 204 -0.21 -8.60 -21.29
C GLY A 204 0.73 -8.65 -20.07
N ARG A 205 1.68 -9.60 -20.10
CA ARG A 205 2.60 -9.85 -18.99
C ARG A 205 3.58 -8.69 -18.74
N SER A 206 3.98 -7.95 -19.79
CA SER A 206 4.88 -6.80 -19.65
C SER A 206 4.27 -5.65 -18.83
N ALA A 207 2.96 -5.50 -18.85
CA ALA A 207 2.24 -4.45 -18.14
C ALA A 207 2.31 -4.58 -16.61
N VAL A 208 2.50 -5.79 -16.10
CA VAL A 208 2.59 -6.07 -14.66
C VAL A 208 4.06 -6.22 -14.20
N ASN A 209 5.02 -5.94 -15.08
CA ASN A 209 6.46 -6.03 -14.81
C ASN A 209 7.00 -4.76 -14.14
N ILE A 210 6.65 -4.57 -12.88
CA ILE A 210 7.02 -3.36 -12.11
C ILE A 210 8.54 -3.25 -11.91
N LEU A 211 9.23 -4.40 -11.84
CA LEU A 211 10.69 -4.45 -11.73
C LEU A 211 11.42 -4.29 -13.08
N ASN A 212 10.67 -4.15 -14.18
CA ASN A 212 11.18 -4.05 -15.55
C ASN A 212 12.23 -5.13 -15.88
N LEU A 213 11.98 -6.37 -15.44
CA LEU A 213 12.87 -7.50 -15.66
C LEU A 213 12.80 -8.00 -17.11
N PRO A 214 13.91 -8.47 -17.70
CA PRO A 214 13.86 -9.11 -19.00
C PRO A 214 13.02 -10.39 -18.91
N MET A 215 12.00 -10.48 -19.76
CA MET A 215 11.08 -11.61 -19.77
C MET A 215 11.71 -12.80 -20.49
N ILE A 216 11.74 -13.96 -19.86
CA ILE A 216 12.18 -15.20 -20.52
C ILE A 216 10.99 -15.73 -21.34
N THR A 217 11.00 -15.49 -22.64
CA THR A 217 10.05 -16.11 -23.56
C THR A 217 10.54 -17.50 -23.94
N ALA A 218 9.65 -18.50 -23.93
CA ALA A 218 9.98 -19.81 -24.50
C ALA A 218 10.39 -19.61 -25.96
N ALA A 219 11.59 -20.08 -26.32
CA ALA A 219 12.07 -20.02 -27.69
C ALA A 219 11.05 -20.75 -28.59
N SER A 220 10.32 -20.00 -29.42
CA SER A 220 9.65 -20.61 -30.56
C SER A 220 10.76 -21.25 -31.39
N GLN A 221 10.69 -22.57 -31.53
CA GLN A 221 11.66 -23.39 -32.23
C GLN A 221 12.09 -22.70 -33.53
N SER A 222 13.41 -22.49 -33.69
CA SER A 222 14.13 -22.01 -34.88
C SER A 222 14.61 -20.55 -35.00
N ALA A 223 14.53 -19.70 -33.98
CA ALA A 223 15.19 -18.37 -34.02
C ALA A 223 16.16 -18.17 -32.84
N PRO A 224 17.38 -17.64 -33.08
CA PRO A 224 18.32 -17.36 -32.00
C PRO A 224 17.72 -16.35 -31.00
N MET A 225 17.94 -16.60 -29.70
CA MET A 225 17.47 -15.72 -28.63
C MET A 225 18.11 -14.33 -28.78
N TYR A 226 17.37 -13.37 -29.32
CA TYR A 226 17.75 -11.96 -29.25
C TYR A 226 17.35 -11.44 -27.87
N VAL A 227 18.34 -11.36 -26.97
CA VAL A 227 18.27 -10.46 -25.82
C VAL A 227 18.33 -9.04 -26.39
N CYS A 228 17.19 -8.38 -26.53
CA CYS A 228 17.21 -6.94 -26.79
C CYS A 228 17.72 -6.25 -25.52
N ALA A 229 18.93 -5.69 -25.60
CA ALA A 229 19.31 -4.62 -24.69
C ALA A 229 18.32 -3.46 -24.91
N PRO A 230 17.73 -2.87 -23.86
CA PRO A 230 16.86 -1.72 -24.01
C PRO A 230 17.70 -0.56 -24.56
N SER A 231 17.36 -0.09 -25.76
CA SER A 231 17.75 1.23 -26.28
C SER A 231 16.82 2.29 -25.72
#